data_AF-A0A850LUS1-F1
#
_entry.id   AF-A0A850LUS1-F1
#
_cell.length_a   1.000
_cell.length_b   1.000
_cell.length_c   1.000
_cell.angle_alpha   90.00
_cell.angle_beta   90.00
_cell.angle_gamma   90.00
#
_symmetry.space_group_name_H-M   'P 1'
#
loop_
_entity.id
_entity.type
_entity.pdbx_description
1 polymer ?
#
loop_
_entity_poly.entity_id
_entity_poly.type
_entity_poly.pdbx_seq_one_letter_code
_entity_poly.pdbx_strand_id
1 'polypeptide(L)'
;MKNNIREENTDFWRNHSSYAYQYGVKSNDSLATLGDAVIGLIVVEYFYEQNLTSGEITIEKSKRVSDKFFAKIAKMIELDKELRLGKGMMKQEGRDNEKILEQIFEAYIGFKYLTEGLEKTRDLVIDILIISNEP
;
A
#
# COMPACT_ATOMS: atom_id res chain seq x y z
N MET A 1 -1.83 -28.27 -9.37
CA MET A 1 -3.03 -27.43 -9.16
C MET A 1 -2.55 -26.05 -8.75
N LYS A 2 -2.46 -25.08 -9.69
CA LYS A 2 -2.05 -23.71 -9.39
C LYS A 2 -3.26 -22.91 -8.88
N ASN A 3 -3.02 -22.14 -7.83
CA ASN A 3 -3.94 -21.33 -7.02
C ASN A 3 -4.89 -20.42 -7.81
N ASN A 4 -6.03 -20.94 -8.27
CA ASN A 4 -7.08 -20.12 -8.90
C ASN A 4 -7.98 -19.37 -7.89
N ILE A 5 -7.74 -19.53 -6.58
CA ILE A 5 -8.55 -18.93 -5.51
C ILE A 5 -8.04 -17.52 -5.10
N ARG A 6 -6.80 -17.16 -5.45
CA ARG A 6 -6.19 -15.87 -5.01
C ARG A 6 -6.55 -14.67 -5.89
N GLU A 7 -6.72 -14.86 -7.20
CA GLU A 7 -6.98 -13.74 -8.12
C GLU A 7 -8.44 -13.24 -8.05
N GLU A 8 -9.43 -14.13 -8.01
CA GLU A 8 -10.85 -13.73 -7.92
C GLU A 8 -11.21 -13.06 -6.58
N ASN A 9 -10.42 -13.33 -5.53
CA ASN A 9 -10.76 -12.91 -4.17
C ASN A 9 -10.01 -11.66 -3.71
N THR A 10 -9.28 -10.95 -4.58
CA THR A 10 -8.43 -9.82 -4.17
C THR A 10 -8.68 -8.49 -4.91
N ASP A 11 -9.60 -8.42 -5.88
CA ASP A 11 -10.01 -7.14 -6.54
C ASP A 11 -10.55 -6.09 -5.56
N PHE A 12 -10.91 -6.52 -4.35
CA PHE A 12 -11.39 -5.64 -3.29
C PHE A 12 -10.33 -4.65 -2.77
N TRP A 13 -9.07 -4.74 -3.18
CA TRP A 13 -8.01 -3.78 -2.82
C TRP A 13 -8.36 -2.32 -3.17
N ARG A 14 -9.24 -2.13 -4.17
CA ARG A 14 -9.74 -0.82 -4.61
C ARG A 14 -10.89 -0.28 -3.75
N ASN A 15 -11.54 -1.13 -2.96
CA ASN A 15 -12.77 -0.79 -2.25
C ASN A 15 -12.45 -0.14 -0.90
N HIS A 16 -12.55 1.19 -0.81
CA HIS A 16 -12.53 1.85 0.49
C HIS A 16 -13.74 1.41 1.34
N SER A 17 -13.59 1.46 2.67
CA SER A 17 -14.64 1.10 3.64
C SER A 17 -15.99 1.77 3.36
N SER A 18 -16.00 3.02 2.89
CA SER A 18 -17.23 3.73 2.50
C SER A 18 -17.93 3.14 1.26
N TYR A 19 -17.18 2.61 0.29
CA TYR A 19 -17.75 1.91 -0.86
C TYR A 19 -18.26 0.54 -0.44
N ALA A 20 -17.45 -0.20 0.33
CA ALA A 20 -17.80 -1.49 0.89
C ALA A 20 -19.12 -1.44 1.66
N TYR A 21 -19.27 -0.46 2.55
CA TYR A 21 -20.50 -0.24 3.30
C TYR A 21 -21.71 0.03 2.41
N GLN A 22 -21.56 0.88 1.38
CA GLN A 22 -22.67 1.27 0.52
C GLN A 22 -23.18 0.13 -0.38
N TYR A 23 -22.28 -0.76 -0.81
CA TYR A 23 -22.60 -1.81 -1.79
C TYR A 23 -22.61 -3.22 -1.22
N GLY A 24 -22.35 -3.40 0.08
CA GLY A 24 -22.33 -4.71 0.73
C GLY A 24 -21.20 -5.61 0.22
N VAL A 25 -20.06 -5.01 -0.15
CA VAL A 25 -18.86 -5.72 -0.63
C VAL A 25 -17.73 -5.63 0.40
N LYS A 26 -16.66 -6.40 0.20
CA LYS A 26 -15.50 -6.38 1.09
C LYS A 26 -14.70 -5.08 0.93
N SER A 27 -14.21 -4.51 2.04
CA SER A 27 -13.28 -3.38 2.07
C SER A 27 -11.83 -3.83 2.00
N ASN A 28 -10.97 -2.91 1.58
CA ASN A 28 -9.53 -3.12 1.47
C ASN A 28 -8.77 -3.11 2.82
N ASP A 29 -9.44 -2.87 3.94
CA ASP A 29 -8.82 -2.69 5.27
C ASP A 29 -7.86 -3.83 5.63
N SER A 30 -8.28 -5.09 5.45
CA SER A 30 -7.42 -6.25 5.75
C SER A 30 -6.24 -6.39 4.79
N LEU A 31 -6.37 -5.93 3.54
CA LEU A 31 -5.24 -5.90 2.61
C LEU A 31 -4.27 -4.80 2.96
N ALA A 32 -4.76 -3.63 3.39
CA ALA A 32 -3.91 -2.54 3.86
C ALA A 32 -3.06 -3.00 5.05
N THR A 33 -3.67 -3.64 6.06
CA THR A 33 -2.93 -4.21 7.19
C THR A 33 -1.88 -5.24 6.77
N LEU A 34 -2.19 -6.10 5.79
CA LEU A 34 -1.21 -7.05 5.25
C LEU A 34 -0.08 -6.33 4.51
N GLY A 35 -0.42 -5.32 3.71
CA GLY A 35 0.51 -4.52 2.95
C GLY A 35 1.49 -3.76 3.83
N ASP A 36 1.01 -3.07 4.87
CA ASP A 36 1.87 -2.39 5.85
C ASP A 36 2.89 -3.35 6.47
N ALA A 37 2.45 -4.54 6.90
CA ALA A 37 3.37 -5.54 7.45
C ALA A 37 4.43 -5.99 6.44
N VAL A 38 4.05 -6.18 5.17
CA VAL A 38 4.97 -6.55 4.08
C VAL A 38 5.96 -5.43 3.78
N ILE A 39 5.49 -4.18 3.68
CA ILE A 39 6.35 -3.01 3.49
C ILE A 39 7.34 -2.90 4.65
N GLY A 40 6.84 -3.03 5.89
CA GLY A 40 7.66 -2.98 7.09
C GLY A 40 8.78 -4.01 7.09
N LEU A 41 8.48 -5.26 6.71
CA LEU A 41 9.49 -6.30 6.55
C LEU A 41 10.55 -5.91 5.51
N ILE A 42 10.13 -5.55 4.29
CA ILE A 42 11.04 -5.24 3.18
C ILE A 42 11.94 -4.05 3.53
N VAL A 43 11.38 -2.99 4.12
CA VAL A 43 12.12 -1.78 4.50
C VAL A 43 13.16 -2.09 5.57
N VAL A 44 12.79 -2.90 6.58
CA VAL A 44 13.72 -3.30 7.63
C VAL A 44 14.84 -4.17 7.07
N GLU A 45 14.52 -5.15 6.20
CA GLU A 45 15.52 -5.98 5.53
C GLU A 45 16.47 -5.14 4.67
N TYR A 46 15.95 -4.21 3.88
CA TYR A 46 16.75 -3.32 3.02
C TYR A 46 17.81 -2.54 3.81
N PHE A 47 17.46 -2.01 4.99
CA PHE A 47 18.41 -1.29 5.83
C PHE A 47 19.31 -2.21 6.66
N TYR A 48 18.80 -3.39 7.06
CA TYR A 48 19.60 -4.40 7.74
C TYR A 48 20.76 -4.89 6.86
N GLU A 49 20.51 -5.12 5.57
CA GLU A 49 21.54 -5.51 4.59
C GLU A 49 22.62 -4.43 4.38
N GLN A 50 22.30 -3.17 4.66
CA GLN A 50 23.24 -2.05 4.66
C GLN A 50 24.02 -1.91 5.97
N ASN A 51 23.86 -2.85 6.92
CA ASN A 51 24.51 -2.86 8.23
C ASN A 51 24.16 -1.65 9.13
N LEU A 52 22.95 -1.10 8.98
CA LEU A 52 22.44 -0.09 9.92
C LEU A 52 22.11 -0.74 11.27
N THR A 53 22.32 0.01 12.35
CA THR A 53 21.87 -0.36 13.69
C THR A 53 20.35 -0.29 13.80
N SER A 54 19.75 -0.97 14.78
CA SER A 54 18.29 -0.93 15.03
C SER A 54 17.74 0.51 15.19
N GLY A 55 18.51 1.38 15.86
CA GLY A 55 18.17 2.80 16.00
C GLY A 55 18.16 3.53 14.66
N GLU A 56 19.19 3.32 13.83
CA GLU A 56 19.27 3.90 12.49
C GLU A 56 18.16 3.38 11.56
N ILE A 57 17.86 2.08 11.59
CA ILE A 57 16.75 1.48 10.84
C ILE A 57 15.42 2.17 11.22
N THR A 58 15.18 2.36 12.52
CA THR A 58 13.96 3.03 12.99
C THR A 58 13.88 4.46 12.49
N ILE A 59 14.98 5.22 12.56
CA ILE A 59 15.06 6.60 12.09
C ILE A 59 14.84 6.68 10.56
N GLU A 60 15.54 5.85 9.79
CA GLU A 60 15.42 5.85 8.33
C GLU A 60 14.03 5.40 7.87
N LYS A 61 13.44 4.39 8.53
CA LYS A 61 12.06 3.97 8.27
C LYS A 61 11.10 5.15 8.47
N SER A 62 11.15 5.84 9.62
CA SER A 62 10.25 6.97 9.88
C SER A 62 10.43 8.16 8.92
N LYS A 63 11.63 8.34 8.34
CA LYS A 63 11.86 9.39 7.34
C LYS A 63 11.27 9.04 5.97
N ARG A 64 11.41 7.78 5.55
CA ARG A 64 11.11 7.35 4.17
C ARG A 64 9.74 6.72 4.01
N VAL A 65 9.20 6.17 5.08
CA VAL A 65 7.90 5.49 5.11
C VAL A 65 6.99 6.32 6.01
N SER A 66 6.17 7.16 5.37
CA SER A 66 5.19 8.01 6.04
C SER A 66 3.89 8.06 5.23
N ASP A 67 2.79 8.35 5.91
CA ASP A 67 1.46 8.52 5.33
C ASP A 67 1.49 9.44 4.11
N LYS A 68 2.20 10.56 4.23
CA LYS A 68 2.37 11.56 3.16
C LYS A 68 3.14 11.03 1.97
N PHE A 69 4.20 10.26 2.23
CA PHE A 69 4.99 9.66 1.17
C PHE A 69 4.16 8.64 0.39
N PHE A 70 3.44 7.75 1.09
CA PHE A 70 2.57 6.78 0.44
C PHE A 70 1.41 7.42 -0.30
N ALA A 71 0.80 8.48 0.24
CA ALA A 71 -0.21 9.24 -0.48
C ALA A 71 0.33 9.86 -1.79
N LYS A 72 1.55 10.40 -1.76
CA LYS A 72 2.23 10.93 -2.96
C LYS A 72 2.49 9.84 -3.99
N ILE A 73 3.01 8.69 -3.57
CA ILE A 73 3.28 7.56 -4.47
C ILE A 73 1.98 7.01 -5.06
N ALA A 74 0.92 6.88 -4.26
CA ALA A 74 -0.40 6.47 -4.72
C ALA A 74 -0.91 7.36 -5.87
N LYS A 75 -0.72 8.68 -5.77
CA LYS A 75 -1.04 9.63 -6.84
C LYS A 75 -0.14 9.46 -8.06
N MET A 76 1.17 9.30 -7.86
CA MET A 76 2.14 9.16 -8.95
C MET A 76 1.87 7.93 -9.83
N ILE A 77 1.41 6.83 -9.23
CA ILE A 77 1.04 5.60 -9.95
C ILE A 77 -0.47 5.49 -10.21
N GLU A 78 -1.20 6.59 -10.03
CA GLU A 78 -2.62 6.75 -10.35
C GLU A 78 -3.60 5.82 -9.58
N LEU A 79 -3.23 5.33 -8.40
CA LEU A 79 -4.15 4.54 -7.55
C LEU A 79 -5.37 5.34 -7.11
N ASP A 80 -5.22 6.66 -7.02
CA ASP A 80 -6.32 7.57 -6.73
C ASP A 80 -7.45 7.48 -7.76
N LYS A 81 -7.17 7.07 -9.00
CA LYS A 81 -8.16 6.84 -10.06
C LYS A 81 -8.82 5.47 -9.94
N GLU A 82 -8.07 4.45 -9.52
CA GLU A 82 -8.55 3.09 -9.30
C GLU A 82 -9.44 2.95 -8.05
N LEU A 83 -9.28 3.86 -7.09
CA LEU A 83 -10.02 3.90 -5.84
C LEU A 83 -11.55 3.94 -6.05
N ARG A 84 -12.25 3.02 -5.39
CA ARG A 84 -13.72 2.99 -5.30
C ARG A 84 -14.14 3.58 -3.96
N LEU A 85 -14.92 4.66 -4.02
CA LEU A 85 -15.44 5.40 -2.87
C LEU A 85 -16.97 5.38 -2.85
N GLY A 86 -17.55 5.34 -1.65
CA GLY A 86 -18.98 5.62 -1.46
C GLY A 86 -19.31 7.06 -1.87
N LYS A 87 -20.57 7.30 -2.28
CA LYS A 87 -21.04 8.59 -2.81
C LYS A 87 -20.78 9.77 -1.86
N GLY A 88 -20.90 9.53 -0.55
CA GLY A 88 -20.62 10.55 0.47
C GLY A 88 -19.15 10.98 0.50
N MET A 89 -18.23 10.02 0.41
CA MET A 89 -16.78 10.29 0.42
C MET A 89 -16.29 10.94 -0.86
N MET A 90 -16.88 10.61 -2.02
CA MET A 90 -16.55 11.29 -3.27
C MET A 90 -16.83 12.80 -3.21
N LYS A 91 -17.88 13.22 -2.48
CA LYS A 91 -18.23 14.64 -2.31
C LYS A 91 -17.28 15.41 -1.37
N GLN A 92 -16.51 14.69 -0.56
CA GLN A 92 -15.56 15.26 0.40
C GLN A 92 -14.11 15.17 -0.11
N GLU A 93 -13.92 15.16 -1.44
CA GLU A 93 -12.59 15.10 -2.06
C GLU A 93 -11.77 13.88 -1.58
N GLY A 94 -12.43 12.75 -1.33
CA GLY A 94 -11.78 11.55 -0.79
C GLY A 94 -10.66 10.97 -1.67
N ARG A 95 -10.58 11.35 -2.96
CA ARG A 95 -9.48 10.99 -3.85
C ARG A 95 -8.21 11.83 -3.62
N ASP A 96 -8.30 12.92 -2.87
CA ASP A 96 -7.18 13.78 -2.49
C ASP A 96 -6.86 13.67 -0.98
N ASN A 97 -7.59 12.81 -0.26
CA ASN A 97 -7.36 12.58 1.16
C ASN A 97 -6.13 11.68 1.37
N GLU A 98 -5.09 12.23 2.02
CA GLU A 98 -3.81 11.54 2.26
C GLU A 98 -3.98 10.16 2.91
N LYS A 99 -4.83 10.03 3.94
CA LYS A 99 -5.04 8.75 4.64
C LYS A 99 -5.69 7.70 3.77
N ILE A 100 -6.60 8.11 2.87
CA ILE A 100 -7.26 7.18 1.95
C ILE A 100 -6.27 6.71 0.87
N LEU A 101 -5.42 7.63 0.41
CA LEU A 101 -4.38 7.35 -0.59
C LEU A 101 -3.28 6.44 -0.05
N GLU A 102 -2.85 6.68 1.18
CA GLU A 102 -1.98 5.78 1.94
C GLU A 102 -2.62 4.39 2.05
N GLN A 103 -3.87 4.32 2.53
CA GLN A 103 -4.55 3.03 2.74
C GLN A 103 -4.69 2.22 1.44
N ILE A 104 -5.04 2.85 0.31
CA ILE A 104 -5.11 2.12 -0.97
C ILE A 104 -3.73 1.70 -1.46
N PHE A 105 -2.68 2.48 -1.18
CA PHE A 105 -1.32 2.09 -1.51
C PHE A 105 -0.91 0.83 -0.73
N GLU A 106 -1.11 0.80 0.58
CA GLU A 106 -0.85 -0.39 1.39
C GLU A 106 -1.68 -1.58 0.91
N ALA A 107 -2.97 -1.37 0.64
CA ALA A 107 -3.83 -2.43 0.12
C ALA A 107 -3.37 -2.96 -1.24
N TYR A 108 -2.85 -2.09 -2.10
CA TYR A 108 -2.26 -2.46 -3.38
C TYR A 108 -0.99 -3.31 -3.17
N ILE A 109 -0.11 -2.95 -2.22
CA ILE A 109 1.04 -3.78 -1.87
C ILE A 109 0.62 -5.14 -1.31
N GLY A 110 -0.39 -5.17 -0.44
CA GLY A 110 -0.98 -6.42 0.06
C GLY A 110 -1.56 -7.29 -1.07
N PHE A 111 -2.22 -6.67 -2.05
CA PHE A 111 -2.68 -7.33 -3.26
C PHE A 111 -1.53 -7.94 -4.07
N LYS A 112 -0.49 -7.14 -4.38
CA LYS A 112 0.70 -7.59 -5.12
C LYS A 112 1.41 -8.73 -4.41
N TYR A 113 1.54 -8.67 -3.09
CA TYR A 113 2.10 -9.77 -2.30
C TYR A 113 1.30 -11.07 -2.46
N LEU A 114 -0.02 -11.01 -2.42
CA LEU A 114 -0.87 -12.20 -2.54
C LEU A 114 -0.87 -12.79 -3.95
N THR A 115 -0.82 -11.95 -4.98
CA THR A 115 -0.88 -12.38 -6.39
C THR A 115 0.47 -12.76 -6.96
N GLU A 116 1.54 -12.05 -6.59
CA GLU A 116 2.85 -12.14 -7.21
C GLU A 116 3.96 -12.63 -6.27
N GLY A 117 3.70 -12.67 -4.96
CA GLY A 117 4.64 -13.16 -3.95
C GLY A 117 5.59 -12.08 -3.40
N LEU A 118 6.41 -12.47 -2.43
CA LEU A 118 7.29 -11.55 -1.70
C LEU A 118 8.35 -10.90 -2.59
N GLU A 119 9.09 -11.68 -3.39
CA GLU A 119 10.21 -11.17 -4.18
C GLU A 119 9.79 -10.07 -5.18
N LYS A 120 8.73 -10.30 -5.95
CA LYS A 120 8.21 -9.27 -6.87
C LYS A 120 7.68 -8.03 -6.15
N THR A 121 7.13 -8.22 -4.94
CA THR A 121 6.67 -7.11 -4.11
C THR A 121 7.84 -6.33 -3.52
N ARG A 122 8.93 -7.03 -3.17
CA ARG A 122 10.18 -6.45 -2.70
C ARG A 122 10.78 -5.53 -3.74
N ASP A 123 10.90 -5.97 -4.98
CA ASP A 123 11.43 -5.14 -6.08
C ASP A 123 10.66 -3.81 -6.19
N LEU A 124 9.32 -3.89 -6.20
CA LEU A 124 8.45 -2.71 -6.26
C LEU A 124 8.65 -1.76 -5.06
N VAL A 125 8.72 -2.29 -3.84
CA VAL A 125 8.88 -1.47 -2.63
C VAL A 125 10.27 -0.82 -2.59
N ILE A 126 11.32 -1.53 -3.02
CA ILE A 126 12.68 -0.99 -3.07
C ILE A 126 12.76 0.13 -4.12
N ASP A 127 12.19 -0.05 -5.31
CA ASP A 127 12.14 1.00 -6.33
C ASP A 127 11.50 2.29 -5.79
N ILE A 128 10.41 2.14 -5.03
CA ILE A 128 9.72 3.26 -4.37
C ILE A 128 10.62 3.92 -3.31
N LEU A 129 11.32 3.14 -2.48
CA LEU A 129 12.26 3.68 -1.49
C LEU A 129 13.41 4.45 -2.15
N ILE A 130 13.87 4.03 -3.33
CA ILE A 130 14.93 4.73 -4.07
C ILE A 130 14.40 6.05 -4.62
N ILE A 131 13.17 6.10 -5.14
CA ILE A 131 12.52 7.35 -5.60
C ILE A 131 12.43 8.37 -4.44
N SER A 132 12.27 7.93 -3.20
CA SER A 132 12.24 8.81 -2.01
C SER A 132 13.58 9.50 -1.69
N ASN A 133 14.69 9.07 -2.32
CA ASN A 133 16.03 9.65 -2.12
C ASN A 133 16.34 10.82 -3.08
N GLU A 134 15.51 11.09 -4.08
CA GLU A 134 15.76 12.23 -4.96
C GLU A 134 15.30 13.54 -4.29
N PRO A 135 16.12 14.62 -4.34
CA PRO A 135 15.85 15.89 -3.66
C PRO A 135 14.61 16.63 -4.14
#